data_AF-A0A3M0AG82-F1
#
_entry.id   AF-A0A3M0AG82-F1
#
_cell.length_a   1.000
_cell.length_b   1.000
_cell.length_c   1.000
_cell.angle_alpha   90.00
_cell.angle_beta   90.00
_cell.angle_gamma   90.00
#
_symmetry.space_group_name_H-M   'P 1'
#
loop_
_entity.id
_entity.type
_entity.pdbx_description
1 polymer ?
#
loop_
_entity_poly.entity_id
_entity_poly.type
_entity_poly.pdbx_seq_one_letter_code
_entity_poly.pdbx_strand_id
1 'polypeptide(L)'
;MENVSNNQMIIVVGVVAIWLLSLFFEQSRYFHRKLFRKVLYENTVVRTIRNRFLQVFLPGFTGAYFITLDVWGEQWDIIKNHTDKHEVAFSILIVVSLLALLIRGIADWYEEQSGDAYKKFLEGFTLLTTRVVQKKLDRFKDESGKLKPNGNTFKQITQPKEQINLILGEIESLLLNNFSLKRNQICITIMHNDPQSDTWYYEYETNRSWKHTKAIKLIEGKSAAAECLSIGEPVFHACKRQAHKKGKYYLSERDGRTGDGSVFCYPAFTVNSDYRDNYIISIVTYGRRLCDPLDEQQSEAISEIFSDICRRIDLELTLNSIKKWQYEFHTNKSRSVA
;
A
#
# COMPACT_ATOMS: atom_id res chain seq x y z
N MET A 1 25.65 43.08 20.62
CA MET A 1 25.84 41.84 19.84
C MET A 1 26.93 41.02 20.54
N GLU A 2 26.53 40.13 21.44
CA GLU A 2 27.46 39.27 22.16
C GLU A 2 28.00 38.18 21.22
N ASN A 3 29.31 37.94 21.29
CA ASN A 3 30.00 36.86 20.59
C ASN A 3 29.39 35.51 20.99
N VAL A 4 28.51 34.96 20.14
CA VAL A 4 28.15 33.54 20.19
C VAL A 4 29.46 32.76 20.09
N SER A 5 29.88 32.13 21.18
CA SER A 5 31.22 31.54 21.27
C SER A 5 31.42 30.53 20.13
N ASN A 6 32.59 30.55 19.48
CA ASN A 6 32.95 29.67 18.36
C ASN A 6 32.64 28.18 18.65
N ASN A 7 32.67 27.77 19.93
CA ASN A 7 32.31 26.42 20.35
C ASN A 7 30.83 26.07 20.15
N GLN A 8 29.89 27.01 20.33
CA GLN A 8 28.47 26.76 20.08
C GLN A 8 28.19 26.59 18.57
N MET A 9 28.83 27.39 17.72
CA MET A 9 28.76 27.23 16.26
C MET A 9 29.33 25.88 15.80
N ILE A 10 30.47 25.44 16.35
CA ILE A 10 31.06 24.13 16.02
C ILE A 10 30.16 22.97 16.47
N ILE A 11 29.52 23.07 17.64
CA ILE A 11 28.58 22.05 18.13
C ILE A 11 27.34 21.99 17.23
N VAL A 12 26.75 23.13 16.86
CA VAL A 12 25.58 23.17 15.98
C VAL A 12 25.93 22.62 14.59
N VAL A 13 27.06 23.02 14.01
CA VAL A 13 27.54 22.50 12.71
C VAL A 13 27.84 21.00 12.80
N GLY A 14 28.46 20.54 13.90
CA GLY A 14 28.72 19.13 14.14
C GLY A 14 27.44 18.30 14.26
N VAL A 15 26.44 18.79 14.99
CA VAL A 15 25.13 18.15 15.12
C VAL A 15 24.40 18.10 13.78
N VAL A 16 24.41 19.20 13.01
CA VAL A 16 23.82 19.24 11.67
C VAL A 16 24.55 18.31 10.71
N ALA A 17 25.88 18.24 10.75
CA ALA A 17 26.68 17.34 9.93
C ALA A 17 26.43 15.86 10.27
N ILE A 18 26.35 15.51 11.57
CA ILE A 18 25.97 14.17 12.02
C ILE A 18 24.54 13.84 11.61
N TRP A 19 23.62 14.80 11.69
CA TRP A 19 22.24 14.64 11.25
C TRP A 19 22.16 14.41 9.73
N LEU A 20 22.89 15.17 8.92
CA LEU A 20 23.00 14.99 7.47
C LEU A 20 23.68 13.65 7.10
N LEU A 21 24.76 13.26 7.80
CA LEU A 21 25.42 11.97 7.61
C LEU A 21 24.50 10.80 7.97
N SER A 22 23.66 10.98 8.98
CA SER A 22 22.68 9.98 9.37
C SER A 22 21.56 9.82 8.34
N LEU A 23 21.37 10.76 7.40
CA LEU A 23 20.47 10.57 6.25
C LEU A 23 21.04 9.61 5.19
N PHE A 24 22.32 9.24 5.24
CA PHE A 24 22.89 8.26 4.30
C PHE A 24 22.55 6.81 4.67
N PHE A 25 22.27 6.51 5.95
CA PHE A 25 21.92 5.16 6.39
C PHE A 25 20.41 4.89 6.28
N GLU A 26 19.99 3.80 5.62
CA GLU A 26 18.56 3.43 5.46
C GLU A 26 17.78 3.36 6.78
N GLN A 27 18.41 2.79 7.81
CA GLN A 27 17.77 2.60 9.11
C GLN A 27 17.61 3.92 9.88
N SER A 28 18.55 4.84 9.71
CA SER A 28 18.49 6.18 10.28
C SER A 28 17.51 7.07 9.51
N ARG A 29 17.42 6.98 8.17
CA ARG A 29 16.36 7.62 7.39
C ARG A 29 14.97 7.18 7.83
N TYR A 30 14.77 5.90 8.11
CA TYR A 30 13.50 5.40 8.65
C TYR A 30 13.21 5.98 10.04
N PHE A 31 14.21 6.03 10.92
CA PHE A 31 14.04 6.61 12.25
C PHE A 31 13.76 8.12 12.19
N HIS A 32 14.48 8.87 11.34
CA HIS A 32 14.22 10.28 11.09
C HIS A 32 12.85 10.51 10.50
N ARG A 33 12.41 9.73 9.51
CA ARG A 33 11.04 9.83 8.98
C ARG A 33 10.00 9.51 10.04
N LYS A 34 10.23 8.50 10.88
CA LYS A 34 9.34 8.15 11.99
C LYS A 34 9.28 9.26 13.04
N LEU A 35 10.44 9.80 13.42
CA LEU A 35 10.55 10.90 14.38
C LEU A 35 9.90 12.16 13.80
N PHE A 36 10.18 12.48 12.53
CA PHE A 36 9.64 13.61 11.80
C PHE A 36 8.12 13.50 11.68
N ARG A 37 7.57 12.35 11.27
CA ARG A 37 6.13 12.12 11.25
C ARG A 37 5.52 12.23 12.64
N LYS A 38 6.16 11.64 13.66
CA LYS A 38 5.66 11.72 15.03
C LYS A 38 5.67 13.16 15.59
N VAL A 39 6.71 13.94 15.29
CA VAL A 39 6.90 15.30 15.81
C VAL A 39 6.10 16.33 15.01
N LEU A 40 6.00 16.17 13.69
CA LEU A 40 5.45 17.16 12.75
C LEU A 40 4.12 16.75 12.11
N TYR A 41 3.61 15.54 12.32
CA TYR A 41 2.35 15.11 11.72
C TYR A 41 1.37 14.55 12.76
N GLU A 42 1.84 13.66 13.64
CA GLU A 42 0.99 12.98 14.64
C GLU A 42 0.92 13.73 15.98
N ASN A 43 1.76 14.74 16.18
CA ASN A 43 1.80 15.52 17.42
C ASN A 43 0.53 16.37 17.57
N THR A 44 -0.13 16.29 18.73
CA THR A 44 -1.33 17.06 19.07
C THR A 44 -1.13 18.57 18.86
N VAL A 45 0.05 19.11 19.18
CA VAL A 45 0.37 20.54 18.98
C VAL A 45 0.34 20.89 17.50
N VAL A 46 0.92 20.03 16.66
CA VAL A 46 0.97 20.24 15.21
C VAL A 46 -0.39 20.02 14.57
N ARG A 47 -1.18 19.06 15.06
CA ARG A 47 -2.58 18.89 14.64
C ARG A 47 -3.42 20.12 14.95
N THR A 48 -3.19 20.78 16.09
CA THR A 48 -3.83 22.06 16.44
C THR A 48 -3.35 23.18 15.53
N ILE A 49 -2.04 23.31 15.28
CA ILE A 49 -1.47 24.30 14.35
C ILE A 49 -1.96 24.06 12.91
N ARG A 50 -2.26 22.80 12.54
CA ARG A 50 -2.82 22.43 11.24
C ARG A 50 -4.31 22.77 11.08
N ASN A 51 -4.96 23.30 12.12
CA ASN A 51 -6.33 23.76 11.98
C ASN A 51 -6.37 24.92 10.98
N ARG A 52 -7.16 24.76 9.91
CA ARG A 52 -7.37 25.77 8.85
C ARG A 52 -7.71 27.14 9.42
N PHE A 53 -8.42 27.19 10.55
CA PHE A 53 -8.71 28.44 11.27
C PHE A 53 -7.43 29.12 11.75
N LEU A 54 -6.58 28.43 12.53
CA LEU A 54 -5.34 28.99 13.07
C LEU A 54 -4.35 29.39 11.97
N GLN A 55 -4.30 28.62 10.88
CA GLN A 55 -3.40 28.88 9.76
C GLN A 55 -3.76 30.15 8.96
N VAL A 56 -5.03 30.49 8.88
CA VAL A 56 -5.49 31.73 8.21
C VAL A 56 -5.48 32.89 9.21
N PHE A 57 -5.83 32.61 10.46
CA PHE A 57 -5.95 33.62 11.50
C PHE A 57 -4.60 34.15 11.98
N LEU A 58 -3.59 33.30 12.22
CA LEU A 58 -2.29 33.77 12.75
C LEU A 58 -1.61 34.80 11.86
N PRO A 59 -1.41 34.54 10.54
CA PRO A 59 -0.79 35.52 9.65
C PRO A 59 -1.64 36.78 9.51
N GLY A 60 -2.97 36.64 9.45
CA GLY A 60 -3.90 37.78 9.41
C GLY A 60 -3.83 38.64 10.68
N PHE A 61 -3.77 38.02 11.85
CA PHE A 61 -3.61 38.70 13.13
C PHE A 61 -2.23 39.35 13.25
N THR A 62 -1.17 38.68 12.78
CA THR A 62 0.19 39.24 12.73
C THR A 62 0.24 40.49 11.87
N GLY A 63 -0.37 40.44 10.68
CA GLY A 63 -0.46 41.57 9.76
C GLY A 63 -1.31 42.71 10.33
N ALA A 64 -2.45 42.40 10.93
CA ALA A 64 -3.29 43.41 11.59
C ALA A 64 -2.55 44.09 12.74
N TYR A 65 -1.84 43.32 13.57
CA TYR A 65 -1.04 43.84 14.67
C TYR A 65 0.11 44.74 14.18
N PHE A 66 0.80 44.35 13.11
CA PHE A 66 1.81 45.19 12.46
C PHE A 66 1.22 46.53 12.00
N ILE A 67 0.09 46.50 11.27
CA ILE A 67 -0.59 47.72 10.81
C ILE A 67 -1.01 48.58 12.00
N THR A 68 -1.45 47.97 13.10
CA THR A 68 -1.83 48.73 14.29
C THR A 68 -0.64 49.47 14.91
N LEU A 69 0.52 48.81 14.99
CA LEU A 69 1.75 49.42 15.47
C LEU A 69 2.27 50.51 14.52
N ASP A 70 2.17 50.29 13.21
CA ASP A 70 2.67 51.23 12.19
C ASP A 70 1.80 52.50 12.09
N VAL A 71 0.47 52.35 12.11
CA VAL A 71 -0.47 53.48 11.93
C VAL A 71 -0.71 54.25 13.23
N TRP A 72 -0.85 53.56 14.37
CA TRP A 72 -1.23 54.18 15.64
C TRP A 72 -0.14 54.16 16.71
N GLY A 73 1.05 53.62 16.41
CA GLY A 73 2.12 53.45 17.40
C GLY A 73 2.58 54.75 18.04
N GLU A 74 2.58 55.86 17.29
CA GLU A 74 2.98 57.18 17.80
C GLU A 74 1.84 57.95 18.49
N GLN A 75 0.59 57.55 18.24
CA GLN A 75 -0.62 58.26 18.69
C GLN A 75 -1.22 57.66 19.96
N TRP A 76 -1.02 56.37 20.21
CA TRP A 76 -1.59 55.69 21.37
C TRP A 76 -0.57 55.54 22.50
N ASP A 77 -0.87 56.17 23.64
CA ASP A 77 -0.02 56.15 24.84
C ASP A 77 0.31 54.73 25.34
N ILE A 78 -0.58 53.77 25.09
CA ILE A 78 -0.36 52.36 25.48
C ILE A 78 0.80 51.75 24.69
N ILE A 79 0.92 52.08 23.40
CA ILE A 79 1.93 51.54 22.49
C ILE A 79 3.23 52.35 22.61
N LYS A 80 3.11 53.68 22.58
CA LYS A 80 4.22 54.62 22.65
C LYS A 80 5.06 54.48 23.91
N ASN A 81 4.42 54.20 25.06
CA ASN A 81 5.13 54.05 26.34
C ASN A 81 5.73 52.64 26.55
N HIS A 82 5.49 51.69 25.63
CA HIS A 82 5.90 50.30 25.76
C HIS A 82 6.42 49.70 24.44
N THR A 83 7.07 50.51 23.60
CA THR A 83 7.59 50.11 22.29
C THR A 83 8.44 48.84 22.35
N ASP A 84 9.35 48.73 23.32
CA ASP A 84 10.25 47.56 23.46
C ASP A 84 9.46 46.26 23.73
N LYS A 85 8.36 46.34 24.49
CA LYS A 85 7.50 45.18 24.76
C LYS A 85 6.72 44.77 23.52
N HIS A 86 6.26 45.75 22.74
CA HIS A 86 5.55 45.52 21.47
C HIS A 86 6.48 44.96 20.38
N GLU A 87 7.74 45.37 20.33
CA GLU A 87 8.76 44.84 19.43
C GLU A 87 9.07 43.37 19.71
N VAL A 88 9.27 43.02 20.99
CA VAL A 88 9.47 41.62 21.41
C VAL A 88 8.23 40.78 21.13
N ALA A 89 7.04 41.29 21.47
CA ALA A 89 5.78 40.60 21.21
C ALA A 89 5.57 40.36 19.71
N PHE A 90 5.81 41.36 18.86
CA PHE A 90 5.70 41.25 17.41
C PHE A 90 6.71 40.25 16.82
N SER A 91 7.96 40.29 17.29
CA SER A 91 9.01 39.37 16.85
C SER A 91 8.66 37.92 17.16
N ILE A 92 8.15 37.65 18.37
CA ILE A 92 7.65 36.32 18.74
C ILE A 92 6.51 35.90 17.81
N LEU A 93 5.58 36.83 17.54
CA LEU A 93 4.40 36.54 16.73
C LEU A 93 4.75 36.24 15.26
N ILE A 94 5.72 36.96 14.68
CA ILE A 94 6.30 36.64 13.37
C ILE A 94 6.91 35.24 13.37
N VAL A 95 7.76 34.93 14.36
CA VAL A 95 8.46 33.64 14.42
C VAL A 95 7.46 32.50 14.52
N VAL A 96 6.43 32.62 15.36
CA VAL A 96 5.38 31.61 15.49
C VAL A 96 4.57 31.47 14.19
N SER A 97 4.21 32.57 13.53
CA SER A 97 3.50 32.56 12.25
C SER A 97 4.32 31.92 11.14
N LEU A 98 5.62 32.21 11.05
CA LEU A 98 6.53 31.57 10.09
C LEU A 98 6.70 30.08 10.35
N LEU A 99 6.85 29.67 11.61
CA LEU A 99 6.91 28.25 11.98
C LEU A 99 5.61 27.52 11.64
N ALA A 100 4.45 28.12 11.90
CA ALA A 100 3.16 27.55 11.56
C ALA A 100 3.01 27.35 10.03
N LEU A 101 3.43 28.33 9.23
CA LEU A 101 3.44 28.23 7.77
C LEU A 101 4.41 27.17 7.25
N LEU A 102 5.60 27.06 7.86
CA LEU A 102 6.60 26.06 7.48
C LEU A 102 6.10 24.64 7.78
N ILE A 103 5.54 24.40 8.97
CA ILE A 103 4.93 23.12 9.34
C ILE A 103 3.80 22.76 8.37
N ARG A 104 2.97 23.73 7.99
CA ARG A 104 1.93 23.54 6.98
C ARG A 104 2.53 23.17 5.62
N GLY A 105 3.48 23.93 5.11
CA GLY A 105 4.06 23.66 3.79
C GLY A 105 4.67 22.26 3.71
N ILE A 106 5.27 21.78 4.80
CA ILE A 106 5.77 20.42 4.92
C ILE A 106 4.61 19.40 4.93
N ALA A 107 3.57 19.64 5.73
CA ALA A 107 2.41 18.75 5.81
C ALA A 107 1.65 18.64 4.48
N ASP A 108 1.39 19.78 3.83
CA ASP A 108 0.73 19.88 2.53
C ASP A 108 1.56 19.14 1.45
N TRP A 109 2.89 19.31 1.44
CA TRP A 109 3.78 18.58 0.52
C TRP A 109 3.73 17.07 0.71
N TYR A 110 3.71 16.59 1.96
CA TYR A 110 3.57 15.16 2.26
C TYR A 110 2.18 14.62 1.86
N GLU A 111 1.12 15.36 2.17
CA GLU A 111 -0.25 14.98 1.82
C GLU A 111 -0.46 14.94 0.30
N GLU A 112 0.05 15.93 -0.43
CA GLU A 112 -0.03 16.01 -1.89
C GLU A 112 0.73 14.85 -2.58
N GLN A 113 1.97 14.56 -2.13
CA GLN A 113 2.73 13.44 -2.66
C GLN A 113 2.03 12.08 -2.42
N SER A 114 1.38 11.94 -1.26
CA SER A 114 0.63 10.74 -0.89
C SER A 114 -0.70 10.61 -1.66
N GLY A 115 -1.40 11.73 -1.86
CA GLY A 115 -2.71 11.79 -2.52
C GLY A 115 -2.63 11.57 -4.02
N ASP A 116 -1.61 12.11 -4.69
CA ASP A 116 -1.41 11.92 -6.12
C ASP A 116 -1.09 10.45 -6.48
N ALA A 117 -0.26 9.80 -5.66
CA ALA A 117 0.05 8.38 -5.84
C ALA A 117 -1.21 7.51 -5.67
N TYR A 118 -2.02 7.82 -4.67
CA TYR A 118 -3.29 7.14 -4.42
C TYR A 118 -4.30 7.36 -5.55
N LYS A 119 -4.46 8.60 -6.03
CA LYS A 119 -5.35 8.93 -7.15
C LYS A 119 -4.97 8.17 -8.42
N LYS A 120 -3.68 8.16 -8.77
CA LYS A 120 -3.18 7.37 -9.91
C LYS A 120 -3.48 5.89 -9.74
N PHE A 121 -3.32 5.36 -8.52
CA PHE A 121 -3.64 3.97 -8.19
C PHE A 121 -5.12 3.64 -8.39
N LEU A 122 -6.04 4.49 -7.93
CA LEU A 122 -7.48 4.35 -8.17
C LEU A 122 -7.85 4.43 -9.65
N GLU A 123 -7.24 5.34 -10.40
CA GLU A 123 -7.42 5.44 -11.86
C GLU A 123 -6.98 4.14 -12.55
N GLY A 124 -5.81 3.61 -12.16
CA GLY A 124 -5.30 2.33 -12.66
C GLY A 124 -6.23 1.17 -12.33
N PHE A 125 -6.75 1.11 -11.10
CA PHE A 125 -7.72 0.10 -10.67
C PHE A 125 -9.03 0.18 -11.46
N THR A 126 -9.53 1.39 -11.72
CA THR A 126 -10.72 1.61 -12.54
C THR A 126 -10.52 1.09 -13.96
N LEU A 127 -9.36 1.39 -14.58
CA LEU A 127 -9.02 0.90 -15.91
C LEU A 127 -8.85 -0.62 -15.96
N LEU A 128 -8.24 -1.22 -14.94
CA LEU A 128 -8.17 -2.69 -14.79
C LEU A 128 -9.57 -3.28 -14.73
N THR A 129 -10.43 -2.71 -13.89
CA THR A 129 -11.80 -3.16 -13.72
C THR A 129 -12.58 -3.14 -15.02
N THR A 130 -12.51 -2.03 -15.75
CA THR A 130 -13.17 -1.86 -17.05
C THR A 130 -12.67 -2.89 -18.06
N ARG A 131 -11.35 -3.10 -18.16
CA ARG A 131 -10.78 -4.09 -19.09
C ARG A 131 -11.20 -5.53 -18.78
N VAL A 132 -11.17 -5.92 -17.50
CA VAL A 132 -11.59 -7.26 -17.03
C VAL A 132 -13.07 -7.51 -17.35
N VAL A 133 -13.93 -6.54 -17.07
CA VAL A 133 -15.38 -6.64 -17.31
C VAL A 133 -15.67 -6.64 -18.81
N GLN A 134 -15.07 -5.73 -19.58
CA GLN A 134 -15.26 -5.64 -21.02
C GLN A 134 -14.86 -6.95 -21.71
N LYS A 135 -13.69 -7.51 -21.38
CA LYS A 135 -13.27 -8.79 -21.98
C LYS A 135 -14.23 -9.93 -21.65
N LYS A 136 -14.75 -9.98 -20.42
CA LYS A 136 -15.74 -10.97 -20.01
C LYS A 136 -17.05 -10.80 -20.78
N LEU A 137 -17.51 -9.56 -20.95
CA LEU A 137 -18.70 -9.22 -21.72
C LEU A 137 -18.55 -9.58 -23.20
N ASP A 138 -17.42 -9.23 -23.82
CA ASP A 138 -17.13 -9.55 -25.22
C ASP A 138 -17.14 -11.07 -25.44
N ARG A 139 -16.47 -11.84 -24.57
CA ARG A 139 -16.53 -13.31 -24.60
C ARG A 139 -17.96 -13.82 -24.53
N PHE A 140 -18.77 -13.27 -23.62
CA PHE A 140 -20.14 -13.72 -23.45
C PHE A 140 -20.99 -13.42 -24.69
N LYS A 141 -20.84 -12.25 -25.29
CA LYS A 141 -21.52 -11.89 -26.54
C LYS A 141 -21.07 -12.78 -27.70
N ASP A 142 -19.77 -12.96 -27.87
CA ASP A 142 -19.20 -13.79 -28.93
C ASP A 142 -19.64 -15.26 -28.84
N GLU A 143 -19.68 -15.82 -27.64
CA GLU A 143 -20.12 -17.20 -27.43
C GLU A 143 -21.64 -17.34 -27.48
N SER A 144 -22.40 -16.30 -27.08
CA SER A 144 -23.87 -16.33 -27.12
C SER A 144 -24.42 -16.62 -28.53
N GLY A 145 -23.79 -16.06 -29.57
CA GLY A 145 -24.17 -16.31 -30.97
C GLY A 145 -23.81 -17.71 -31.49
N LYS A 146 -22.98 -18.46 -30.76
CA LYS A 146 -22.50 -19.80 -31.11
C LYS A 146 -23.16 -20.91 -30.28
N LEU A 147 -24.04 -20.55 -29.34
CA LEU A 147 -24.69 -21.52 -28.46
C LEU A 147 -25.60 -22.45 -29.26
N LYS A 148 -25.43 -23.75 -29.02
CA LYS A 148 -26.35 -24.77 -29.53
C LYS A 148 -27.48 -24.97 -28.52
N PRO A 149 -28.74 -25.21 -28.94
CA PRO A 149 -29.88 -25.37 -28.03
C PRO A 149 -29.69 -26.41 -26.90
N ASN A 150 -28.96 -27.50 -27.19
CA ASN A 150 -28.66 -28.58 -26.23
C ASN A 150 -27.17 -28.63 -25.85
N GLY A 151 -26.43 -27.56 -26.12
CA GLY A 151 -25.00 -27.48 -25.80
C GLY A 151 -24.76 -27.27 -24.31
N ASN A 152 -23.57 -27.62 -23.83
CA ASN A 152 -23.16 -27.27 -22.48
C ASN A 152 -22.76 -25.79 -22.41
N THR A 153 -23.76 -24.94 -22.21
CA THR A 153 -23.64 -23.48 -22.13
C THR A 153 -22.60 -23.05 -21.08
N PHE A 154 -22.59 -23.71 -19.92
CA PHE A 154 -21.62 -23.40 -18.87
C PHE A 154 -20.19 -23.62 -19.33
N LYS A 155 -19.89 -24.78 -19.94
CA LYS A 155 -18.54 -25.11 -20.44
C LYS A 155 -18.09 -24.20 -21.60
N GLN A 156 -19.03 -23.75 -22.43
CA GLN A 156 -18.74 -22.86 -23.57
C GLN A 156 -18.47 -21.42 -23.11
N ILE A 157 -19.28 -20.88 -22.21
CA ILE A 157 -19.19 -19.49 -21.78
C ILE A 157 -18.09 -19.28 -20.71
N THR A 158 -17.85 -20.28 -19.85
CA THR A 158 -16.89 -20.17 -18.74
C THR A 158 -15.49 -20.62 -19.15
N GLN A 159 -14.57 -19.66 -19.15
CA GLN A 159 -13.13 -19.86 -19.40
C GLN A 159 -12.32 -19.29 -18.23
N PRO A 160 -12.46 -19.88 -17.02
CA PRO A 160 -11.90 -19.28 -15.80
C PRO A 160 -10.37 -19.18 -15.85
N LYS A 161 -9.67 -20.17 -16.43
CA LYS A 161 -8.21 -20.13 -16.54
C LYS A 161 -7.70 -18.94 -17.37
N GLU A 162 -8.36 -18.65 -18.48
CA GLU A 162 -8.01 -17.52 -19.34
C GLU A 162 -8.31 -16.19 -18.65
N GLN A 163 -9.47 -16.11 -17.97
CA GLN A 163 -9.85 -14.92 -17.22
C GLN A 163 -8.89 -14.64 -16.06
N ILE A 164 -8.47 -15.67 -15.32
CA ILE A 164 -7.47 -15.55 -14.24
C ILE A 164 -6.16 -15.01 -14.81
N ASN A 165 -5.63 -15.60 -15.88
CA ASN A 165 -4.38 -15.13 -16.51
C ASN A 165 -4.48 -13.67 -16.98
N LEU A 166 -5.63 -13.26 -17.53
CA LEU A 166 -5.87 -11.87 -17.89
C LEU A 166 -5.82 -10.96 -16.66
N ILE A 167 -6.56 -11.31 -15.59
CA ILE A 167 -6.56 -10.52 -14.36
C ILE A 167 -5.14 -10.42 -13.78
N LEU A 168 -4.39 -11.53 -13.74
CA LEU A 168 -3.00 -11.54 -13.28
C LEU A 168 -2.10 -10.60 -14.10
N GLY A 169 -2.22 -10.60 -15.42
CA GLY A 169 -1.47 -9.68 -16.30
C GLY A 169 -1.87 -8.21 -16.12
N GLU A 170 -3.15 -7.95 -15.83
CA GLU A 170 -3.63 -6.61 -15.51
C GLU A 170 -3.12 -6.11 -14.15
N ILE A 171 -3.03 -6.99 -13.14
CA ILE A 171 -2.39 -6.67 -11.85
C ILE A 171 -0.92 -6.35 -12.05
N GLU A 172 -0.20 -7.15 -12.83
CA GLU A 172 1.20 -6.86 -13.15
C GLU A 172 1.32 -5.48 -13.81
N SER A 173 0.46 -5.17 -14.79
CA SER A 173 0.45 -3.88 -15.48
C SER A 173 0.16 -2.70 -14.54
N LEU A 174 -0.81 -2.84 -13.63
CA LEU A 174 -1.09 -1.88 -12.56
C LEU A 174 0.16 -1.63 -11.70
N LEU A 175 0.83 -2.70 -11.29
CA LEU A 175 2.04 -2.62 -10.46
C LEU A 175 3.20 -1.93 -11.17
N LEU A 176 3.43 -2.24 -12.45
CA LEU A 176 4.47 -1.63 -13.28
C LEU A 176 4.23 -0.13 -13.46
N ASN A 177 3.01 0.26 -13.82
CA ASN A 177 2.70 1.64 -14.19
C ASN A 177 2.60 2.56 -12.96
N ASN A 178 2.02 2.07 -11.86
CA ASN A 178 1.67 2.91 -10.72
C ASN A 178 2.78 2.99 -9.67
N PHE A 179 3.56 1.91 -9.50
CA PHE A 179 4.63 1.85 -8.50
C PHE A 179 6.03 1.87 -9.14
N SER A 180 6.13 2.10 -10.46
CA SER A 180 7.39 2.02 -11.23
C SER A 180 8.23 0.78 -10.87
N LEU A 181 7.55 -0.35 -10.67
CA LEU A 181 8.18 -1.64 -10.48
C LEU A 181 8.66 -2.16 -11.83
N LYS A 182 9.71 -2.97 -11.83
CA LYS A 182 10.12 -3.75 -13.00
C LYS A 182 9.44 -5.12 -12.96
N ARG A 183 9.28 -5.78 -14.11
CA ARG A 183 8.69 -7.14 -14.16
C ARG A 183 9.43 -8.13 -13.26
N ASN A 184 10.76 -8.03 -13.19
CA ASN A 184 11.58 -8.89 -12.33
C ASN A 184 11.47 -8.58 -10.82
N GLN A 185 10.67 -7.59 -10.45
CA GLN A 185 10.38 -7.16 -9.08
C GLN A 185 8.96 -7.50 -8.64
N ILE A 186 8.16 -8.18 -9.47
CA ILE A 186 6.79 -8.57 -9.15
C ILE A 186 6.69 -10.09 -9.24
N CYS A 187 6.02 -10.73 -8.29
CA CYS A 187 5.69 -12.14 -8.33
C CYS A 187 4.26 -12.33 -7.83
N ILE A 188 3.40 -12.87 -8.70
CA ILE A 188 2.04 -13.20 -8.35
C ILE A 188 1.88 -14.71 -8.51
N THR A 189 1.37 -15.36 -7.47
CA THR A 189 1.16 -16.81 -7.47
C THR A 189 -0.19 -17.15 -6.87
N ILE A 190 -0.78 -18.26 -7.32
CA ILE A 190 -1.97 -18.86 -6.71
C ILE A 190 -1.59 -20.26 -6.30
N MET A 191 -1.52 -20.49 -4.99
CA MET A 191 -1.33 -21.82 -4.41
C MET A 191 -2.69 -22.50 -4.32
N HIS A 192 -2.74 -23.80 -4.60
CA HIS A 192 -3.93 -24.64 -4.51
C HIS A 192 -3.64 -25.84 -3.60
N ASN A 193 -4.59 -26.17 -2.73
CA ASN A 193 -4.60 -27.43 -2.02
C ASN A 193 -5.37 -28.47 -2.84
N ASP A 194 -4.69 -29.52 -3.29
CA ASP A 194 -5.33 -30.64 -3.96
C ASP A 194 -6.31 -31.36 -3.02
N PRO A 195 -7.61 -31.39 -3.31
CA PRO A 195 -8.60 -32.03 -2.44
C PRO A 195 -8.40 -33.55 -2.28
N GLN A 196 -7.69 -34.20 -3.20
CA GLN A 196 -7.46 -35.65 -3.14
C GLN A 196 -6.23 -36.03 -2.31
N SER A 197 -5.14 -35.27 -2.45
CA SER A 197 -3.86 -35.57 -1.78
C SER A 197 -3.56 -34.71 -0.56
N ASP A 198 -4.37 -33.66 -0.33
CA ASP A 198 -4.13 -32.60 0.67
C ASP A 198 -2.74 -31.95 0.52
N THR A 199 -2.24 -31.89 -0.73
CA THR A 199 -0.94 -31.31 -1.04
C THR A 199 -1.07 -29.92 -1.65
N TRP A 200 -0.23 -29.00 -1.16
CA TRP A 200 -0.17 -27.63 -1.66
C TRP A 200 0.83 -27.49 -2.80
N TYR A 201 0.37 -26.95 -3.92
CA TYR A 201 1.20 -26.67 -5.10
C TYR A 201 0.82 -25.32 -5.76
N TYR A 202 1.63 -24.83 -6.69
CA TYR A 202 1.32 -23.61 -7.44
C TYR A 202 0.52 -23.94 -8.69
N GLU A 203 -0.74 -23.51 -8.74
CA GLU A 203 -1.59 -23.65 -9.94
C GLU A 203 -1.30 -22.52 -10.93
N TYR A 204 -0.98 -21.31 -10.43
CA TYR A 204 -0.62 -20.16 -11.27
C TYR A 204 0.63 -19.46 -10.75
N GLU A 205 1.49 -19.04 -11.69
CA GLU A 205 2.71 -18.28 -11.42
C GLU A 205 3.00 -17.32 -12.59
N THR A 206 3.24 -16.04 -12.30
CA THR A 206 3.64 -15.07 -13.33
C THR A 206 5.09 -15.20 -13.76
N ASN A 207 5.96 -15.79 -12.93
CA ASN A 207 7.39 -15.94 -13.19
C ASN A 207 7.85 -17.41 -13.10
N ARG A 208 7.44 -18.24 -14.06
CA ARG A 208 7.74 -19.69 -14.08
C ARG A 208 9.22 -20.04 -14.17
N SER A 209 10.07 -19.12 -14.64
CA SER A 209 11.52 -19.33 -14.73
C SER A 209 12.23 -19.21 -13.38
N TRP A 210 11.52 -18.79 -12.33
CA TRP A 210 12.11 -18.60 -11.01
C TRP A 210 12.07 -19.89 -10.20
N LYS A 211 13.06 -20.06 -9.34
CA LYS A 211 13.05 -21.11 -8.33
C LYS A 211 12.19 -20.65 -7.15
N HIS A 212 10.93 -21.06 -7.14
CA HIS A 212 9.99 -20.74 -6.06
C HIS A 212 10.26 -21.58 -4.81
N THR A 213 9.92 -21.02 -3.64
CA THR A 213 9.87 -21.80 -2.39
C THR A 213 8.69 -22.75 -2.50
N LYS A 214 8.81 -24.03 -2.11
CA LYS A 214 7.69 -24.97 -2.19
C LYS A 214 6.46 -24.44 -1.42
N ALA A 215 5.27 -24.53 -2.02
CA ALA A 215 4.03 -24.03 -1.44
C ALA A 215 3.76 -24.62 -0.04
N ILE A 216 3.93 -25.94 0.13
CA ILE A 216 3.78 -26.61 1.43
C ILE A 216 4.65 -26.00 2.54
N LYS A 217 5.89 -25.61 2.21
CA LYS A 217 6.81 -24.97 3.18
C LYS A 217 6.31 -23.58 3.61
N LEU A 218 5.60 -22.88 2.74
CA LEU A 218 5.01 -21.59 3.08
C LEU A 218 3.77 -21.76 3.95
N ILE A 219 2.92 -22.76 3.64
CA ILE A 219 1.67 -23.01 4.35
C ILE A 219 1.88 -23.60 5.75
N GLU A 220 2.80 -24.54 5.92
CA GLU A 220 3.12 -25.15 7.22
C GLU A 220 4.05 -24.27 8.08
N GLY A 221 4.73 -23.31 7.44
CA GLY A 221 5.73 -22.47 8.07
C GLY A 221 5.21 -21.15 8.62
N LYS A 222 6.13 -20.33 9.14
CA LYS A 222 5.87 -18.93 9.52
C LYS A 222 5.93 -18.02 8.29
N SER A 223 4.80 -17.89 7.60
CA SER A 223 4.69 -17.06 6.39
C SER A 223 3.38 -16.26 6.38
N ALA A 224 3.32 -15.23 5.51
CA ALA A 224 2.10 -14.45 5.31
C ALA A 224 0.96 -15.32 4.71
N ALA A 225 1.30 -16.35 3.93
CA ALA A 225 0.33 -17.29 3.38
C ALA A 225 -0.28 -18.18 4.48
N ALA A 226 0.54 -18.65 5.43
CA ALA A 226 0.06 -19.41 6.58
C ALA A 226 -0.80 -18.54 7.51
N GLU A 227 -0.37 -17.30 7.77
CA GLU A 227 -1.17 -16.33 8.54
C GLU A 227 -2.54 -16.11 7.87
N CYS A 228 -2.54 -15.78 6.58
CA CYS A 228 -3.75 -15.60 5.76
C CYS A 228 -4.68 -16.81 5.78
N LEU A 229 -4.15 -18.03 5.62
CA LEU A 229 -4.94 -19.25 5.70
C LEU A 229 -5.54 -19.46 7.09
N SER A 230 -4.77 -19.17 8.15
CA SER A 230 -5.21 -19.40 9.53
C SER A 230 -6.31 -18.44 9.99
N ILE A 231 -6.25 -17.18 9.55
CA ILE A 231 -7.25 -16.17 9.92
C ILE A 231 -8.45 -16.16 8.96
N GLY A 232 -8.28 -16.63 7.72
CA GLY A 232 -9.32 -16.62 6.70
C GLY A 232 -9.62 -15.23 6.13
N GLU A 233 -8.72 -14.27 6.32
CA GLU A 233 -8.82 -12.88 5.91
C GLU A 233 -7.58 -12.43 5.12
N PRO A 234 -7.70 -11.40 4.27
CA PRO A 234 -6.56 -10.84 3.55
C PRO A 234 -5.49 -10.30 4.48
N VAL A 235 -4.22 -10.57 4.16
CA VAL A 235 -3.06 -10.11 4.94
C VAL A 235 -2.19 -9.24 4.05
N PHE A 236 -1.93 -8.02 4.51
CA PHE A 236 -1.00 -7.11 3.86
C PHE A 236 0.15 -6.73 4.79
N HIS A 237 1.38 -6.83 4.28
CA HIS A 237 2.58 -6.31 4.94
C HIS A 237 3.31 -5.38 3.99
N ALA A 238 3.29 -4.08 4.28
CA ALA A 238 4.00 -3.06 3.51
C ALA A 238 5.53 -3.29 3.48
N CYS A 239 6.09 -3.89 4.53
CA CYS A 239 7.53 -4.18 4.66
C CYS A 239 7.77 -5.66 5.07
N LYS A 240 8.28 -6.45 4.14
CA LYS A 240 8.59 -7.88 4.33
C LYS A 240 9.64 -8.11 5.41
N ARG A 241 10.68 -7.27 5.49
CA ARG A 241 11.70 -7.38 6.55
C ARG A 241 11.12 -7.19 7.95
N GLN A 242 10.18 -6.24 8.12
CA GLN A 242 9.51 -6.04 9.41
C GLN A 242 8.56 -7.20 9.74
N ALA A 243 7.79 -7.68 8.76
CA ALA A 243 6.94 -8.85 8.93
C ALA A 243 7.74 -10.10 9.30
N HIS A 244 8.91 -10.31 8.67
CA HIS A 244 9.80 -11.42 9.00
C HIS A 244 10.29 -11.37 10.45
N LYS A 245 10.72 -10.19 10.93
CA LYS A 245 11.12 -10.02 12.33
C LYS A 245 9.99 -10.34 13.33
N LYS A 246 8.74 -10.14 12.91
CA LYS A 246 7.54 -10.48 13.69
C LYS A 246 7.10 -11.94 13.51
N GLY A 247 7.82 -12.75 12.72
CA GLY A 247 7.44 -14.13 12.41
C GLY A 247 6.24 -14.25 11.47
N LYS A 248 5.88 -13.18 10.75
CA LYS A 248 4.72 -13.10 9.85
C LYS A 248 5.08 -13.21 8.36
N TYR A 249 6.36 -13.40 8.04
CA TYR A 249 6.81 -13.55 6.66
C TYR A 249 8.06 -14.44 6.55
N TYR A 250 8.10 -15.22 5.48
CA TYR A 250 9.25 -16.06 5.12
C TYR A 250 10.08 -15.37 4.04
N LEU A 251 11.34 -15.05 4.33
CA LEU A 251 12.25 -14.43 3.35
C LEU A 251 12.74 -15.47 2.34
N SER A 252 12.48 -15.22 1.07
CA SER A 252 12.98 -16.01 -0.05
C SER A 252 14.44 -15.65 -0.39
N GLU A 253 15.11 -16.48 -1.18
CA GLU A 253 16.44 -16.16 -1.73
C GLU A 253 16.44 -14.82 -2.50
N ARG A 254 15.33 -14.49 -3.16
CA ARG A 254 15.18 -13.25 -3.93
C ARG A 254 15.07 -12.02 -3.03
N ASP A 255 14.45 -12.14 -1.85
CA ASP A 255 14.46 -11.06 -0.85
C ASP A 255 15.88 -10.69 -0.42
N GLY A 256 16.76 -11.69 -0.33
CA GLY A 256 18.19 -11.48 -0.07
C GLY A 256 18.90 -10.71 -1.18
N ARG A 257 18.57 -10.97 -2.46
CA ARG A 257 19.25 -10.39 -3.63
C ARG A 257 18.75 -9.01 -4.03
N THR A 258 17.43 -8.80 -4.02
CA THR A 258 16.79 -7.59 -4.59
C THR A 258 16.41 -6.55 -3.55
N GLY A 259 16.55 -6.86 -2.26
CA GLY A 259 16.16 -5.97 -1.18
C GLY A 259 14.68 -6.12 -0.79
N ASP A 260 14.23 -5.18 0.03
CA ASP A 260 12.92 -5.24 0.70
C ASP A 260 11.75 -4.87 -0.24
N GLY A 261 10.53 -5.25 0.15
CA GLY A 261 9.32 -4.93 -0.59
C GLY A 261 8.07 -5.25 0.22
N SER A 262 6.95 -5.48 -0.46
CA SER A 262 5.66 -5.74 0.17
C SER A 262 5.13 -7.13 -0.18
N VAL A 263 4.23 -7.65 0.65
CA VAL A 263 3.49 -8.89 0.39
C VAL A 263 2.02 -8.67 0.71
N PHE A 264 1.16 -9.17 -0.17
CA PHE A 264 -0.27 -9.31 0.05
C PHE A 264 -0.67 -10.77 -0.17
N CYS A 265 -1.50 -11.31 0.71
CA CYS A 265 -2.07 -12.65 0.61
C CYS A 265 -3.59 -12.57 0.76
N TYR A 266 -4.32 -13.32 -0.05
CA TYR A 266 -5.79 -13.39 -0.01
C TYR A 266 -6.22 -14.87 0.01
N PRO A 267 -7.10 -15.28 0.95
CA PRO A 267 -7.61 -16.63 0.99
C PRO A 267 -8.85 -16.76 0.12
N ALA A 268 -8.87 -17.77 -0.75
CA ALA A 268 -10.02 -18.08 -1.60
C ALA A 268 -10.40 -19.55 -1.39
N PHE A 269 -11.68 -19.85 -1.21
CA PHE A 269 -12.13 -21.22 -1.02
C PHE A 269 -13.52 -21.41 -1.62
N THR A 270 -13.75 -22.62 -2.13
CA THR A 270 -15.05 -23.01 -2.67
C THR A 270 -15.46 -24.31 -2.01
N VAL A 271 -16.65 -24.34 -1.43
CA VAL A 271 -17.23 -25.53 -0.80
C VAL A 271 -18.40 -25.99 -1.66
N ASN A 272 -18.22 -27.13 -2.32
CA ASN A 272 -19.29 -27.91 -2.94
C ASN A 272 -19.72 -29.03 -1.97
N SER A 273 -20.75 -29.80 -2.30
CA SER A 273 -21.36 -30.81 -1.40
C SER A 273 -20.38 -31.83 -0.81
N ASP A 274 -19.42 -32.29 -1.61
CA ASP A 274 -18.46 -33.36 -1.28
C ASP A 274 -17.04 -33.01 -1.74
N TYR A 275 -16.79 -31.73 -2.00
CA TYR A 275 -15.56 -31.25 -2.62
C TYR A 275 -15.26 -29.84 -2.14
N ARG A 276 -14.04 -29.61 -1.62
CA ARG A 276 -13.60 -28.31 -1.14
C ARG A 276 -12.27 -27.97 -1.79
N ASP A 277 -12.23 -26.88 -2.54
CA ASP A 277 -10.97 -26.30 -3.00
C ASP A 277 -10.55 -25.18 -2.05
N ASN A 278 -9.26 -25.15 -1.70
CA ASN A 278 -8.65 -24.03 -0.99
C ASN A 278 -7.51 -23.46 -1.82
N TYR A 279 -7.47 -22.13 -1.91
CA TYR A 279 -6.47 -21.39 -2.64
C TYR A 279 -5.90 -20.26 -1.78
N ILE A 280 -4.63 -19.93 -2.00
CA ILE A 280 -4.01 -18.70 -1.49
C ILE A 280 -3.45 -17.91 -2.67
N ILE A 281 -4.00 -16.73 -2.90
CA ILE A 281 -3.48 -15.78 -3.88
C ILE A 281 -2.42 -14.93 -3.17
N SER A 282 -1.24 -14.78 -3.75
CA SER A 282 -0.20 -13.92 -3.19
C SER A 282 0.41 -12.99 -4.23
N ILE A 283 0.52 -11.72 -3.87
CA ILE A 283 1.16 -10.65 -4.66
C ILE A 283 2.38 -10.18 -3.86
N VAL A 284 3.58 -10.34 -4.43
CA VAL A 284 4.85 -10.01 -3.78
C VAL A 284 5.64 -9.04 -4.64
N THR A 285 6.15 -7.97 -4.04
CA THR A 285 7.05 -7.01 -4.70
C THR A 285 8.46 -7.06 -4.11
N TYR A 286 9.49 -6.81 -4.92
CA TYR A 286 10.90 -6.87 -4.51
C TYR A 286 11.64 -5.57 -4.83
N GLY A 287 12.52 -5.12 -3.93
CA GLY A 287 13.30 -3.89 -4.09
C GLY A 287 12.51 -2.59 -3.94
N ARG A 288 11.18 -2.63 -3.95
CA ARG A 288 10.32 -1.48 -3.71
C ARG A 288 9.04 -1.89 -2.99
N ARG A 289 8.67 -1.10 -1.97
CA ARG A 289 7.43 -1.23 -1.22
C ARG A 289 6.30 -0.52 -1.96
N LEU A 290 5.08 -1.01 -1.78
CA LEU A 290 3.87 -0.39 -2.34
C LEU A 290 3.50 0.89 -1.59
N CYS A 291 3.71 0.93 -0.28
CA CYS A 291 3.54 2.12 0.54
C CYS A 291 4.62 2.21 1.62
N ASP A 292 4.66 3.35 2.33
CA ASP A 292 5.48 3.47 3.52
C ASP A 292 4.87 2.61 4.65
N PRO A 293 5.64 1.75 5.35
CA PRO A 293 5.12 0.94 6.46
C PRO A 293 4.63 1.76 7.67
N LEU A 294 4.87 3.07 7.71
CA LEU A 294 4.29 3.97 8.71
C LEU A 294 2.94 4.54 8.28
N ASP A 295 2.59 4.43 7.00
CA ASP A 295 1.35 4.98 6.45
C ASP A 295 0.23 3.93 6.49
N GLU A 296 -0.43 3.85 7.65
CA GLU A 296 -1.54 2.93 7.89
C GLU A 296 -2.70 3.16 6.92
N GLN A 297 -3.03 4.42 6.61
CA GLN A 297 -4.12 4.75 5.68
C GLN A 297 -3.84 4.24 4.27
N GLN A 298 -2.63 4.48 3.74
CA GLN A 298 -2.26 3.92 2.44
C GLN A 298 -2.19 2.39 2.47
N SER A 299 -1.70 1.82 3.57
CA SER A 299 -1.62 0.37 3.75
C SER A 299 -3.00 -0.29 3.71
N GLU A 300 -3.98 0.27 4.41
CA GLU A 300 -5.37 -0.18 4.41
C GLU A 300 -6.00 -0.03 3.02
N ALA A 301 -5.83 1.12 2.37
CA ALA A 301 -6.39 1.37 1.04
C ALA A 301 -5.83 0.41 -0.03
N ILE A 302 -4.52 0.13 0.00
CA ILE A 302 -3.90 -0.86 -0.89
C ILE A 302 -4.45 -2.26 -0.61
N SER A 303 -4.59 -2.63 0.66
CA SER A 303 -5.15 -3.92 1.07
C SER A 303 -6.60 -4.09 0.58
N GLU A 304 -7.43 -3.06 0.70
CA GLU A 304 -8.81 -3.05 0.22
C GLU A 304 -8.89 -3.23 -1.29
N ILE A 305 -8.13 -2.43 -2.05
CA ILE A 305 -8.11 -2.49 -3.51
C ILE A 305 -7.62 -3.86 -4.00
N PHE A 306 -6.55 -4.40 -3.39
CA PHE A 306 -6.07 -5.74 -3.73
C PHE A 306 -7.06 -6.84 -3.35
N SER A 307 -7.79 -6.67 -2.26
CA SER A 307 -8.88 -7.58 -1.89
C SER A 307 -9.97 -7.58 -2.95
N ASP A 308 -10.37 -6.42 -3.46
CA ASP A 308 -11.38 -6.30 -4.53
C ASP A 308 -10.92 -6.90 -5.86
N ILE A 309 -9.64 -6.74 -6.19
CA ILE A 309 -9.05 -7.43 -7.34
C ILE A 309 -9.07 -8.95 -7.11
N CYS A 310 -8.67 -9.41 -5.92
CA CYS A 310 -8.60 -10.85 -5.61
C CYS A 310 -9.98 -11.50 -5.54
N ARG A 311 -11.03 -10.79 -5.10
CA ARG A 311 -12.43 -11.26 -5.19
C ARG A 311 -12.84 -11.61 -6.62
N ARG A 312 -12.29 -10.93 -7.62
CA ARG A 312 -12.55 -11.25 -9.03
C ARG A 312 -11.82 -12.52 -9.46
N ILE A 313 -10.61 -12.75 -8.96
CA ILE A 313 -9.89 -14.02 -9.16
C ILE A 313 -10.65 -15.15 -8.46
N ASP A 314 -11.08 -14.93 -7.22
CA ASP A 314 -11.85 -15.87 -6.40
C ASP A 314 -13.15 -16.31 -7.09
N LEU A 315 -13.87 -15.37 -7.73
CA LEU A 315 -15.02 -15.70 -8.56
C LEU A 315 -14.67 -16.68 -9.69
N GLU A 316 -13.55 -16.46 -10.38
CA GLU A 316 -13.12 -17.36 -11.46
C GLU A 316 -12.56 -18.69 -10.93
N LEU A 317 -11.90 -18.68 -9.76
CA LEU A 317 -11.50 -19.91 -9.06
C LEU A 317 -12.71 -20.73 -8.63
N THR A 318 -13.78 -20.09 -8.17
CA THR A 318 -15.06 -20.71 -7.85
C THR A 318 -15.69 -21.34 -9.10
N LEU A 319 -15.73 -20.62 -10.23
CA LEU A 319 -16.22 -21.18 -11.49
C LEU A 319 -15.36 -22.37 -11.96
N ASN A 320 -14.05 -22.29 -11.77
CA ASN A 320 -13.14 -23.39 -12.06
C ASN A 320 -13.40 -24.61 -11.16
N SER A 321 -13.64 -24.37 -9.86
CA SER A 321 -13.98 -25.39 -8.87
C SER A 321 -15.28 -26.12 -9.22
N ILE A 322 -16.34 -25.38 -9.55
CA ILE A 322 -17.63 -25.93 -9.99
C ILE A 322 -17.44 -26.77 -11.27
N LYS A 323 -16.63 -26.29 -12.21
CA LYS A 323 -16.32 -27.01 -13.46
C LYS A 323 -15.59 -28.33 -13.17
N LYS A 324 -14.55 -28.32 -12.33
CA LYS A 324 -13.83 -29.53 -11.92
C LYS A 324 -14.77 -30.52 -11.22
N TRP A 325 -15.55 -30.03 -10.27
CA TRP A 325 -16.51 -30.85 -9.53
C TRP A 325 -17.54 -31.53 -10.45
N GLN A 326 -18.17 -30.76 -11.34
CA GLN A 326 -19.24 -31.26 -12.22
C GLN A 326 -18.73 -32.18 -13.33
N TYR A 327 -17.54 -31.91 -13.90
CA TYR A 327 -17.09 -32.57 -15.13
C TYR A 327 -15.85 -33.45 -15.00
N GLU A 328 -15.09 -33.36 -13.91
CA GLU A 328 -13.81 -34.07 -13.74
C GLU A 328 -13.83 -34.98 -12.50
N PHE A 329 -14.38 -34.50 -11.38
CA PHE A 329 -14.41 -35.25 -10.13
C PHE A 329 -15.41 -36.42 -10.18
N HIS A 330 -16.66 -36.16 -10.56
CA HIS A 330 -17.72 -37.18 -10.61
C HIS A 330 -17.66 -38.08 -11.85
N THR A 331 -17.03 -37.64 -12.93
CA THR A 331 -16.84 -38.43 -14.17
C THR A 331 -15.66 -39.40 -14.08
N ASN A 332 -14.63 -39.09 -13.29
CA ASN A 332 -13.54 -40.04 -13.02
C ASN A 332 -13.97 -41.11 -12.00
N LYS A 333 -14.80 -40.76 -11.02
CA LYS A 333 -15.37 -41.72 -10.06
C LYS A 333 -16.24 -42.79 -10.74
N SER A 334 -17.02 -42.42 -11.75
CA SER A 334 -17.84 -43.36 -12.53
C SER A 334 -17.04 -44.27 -13.46
N ARG A 335 -15.82 -43.89 -13.86
CA ARG A 335 -14.91 -44.75 -14.64
C ARG A 335 -14.08 -45.72 -13.79
N SER A 336 -13.89 -45.47 -12.50
CA SER A 336 -13.18 -46.37 -11.60
C SER A 336 -14.06 -47.48 -10.99
N VAL A 337 -15.37 -47.43 -11.23
CA VAL A 337 -16.38 -48.37 -10.69
C VAL A 337 -17.08 -49.16 -11.82
N ALA A 338 -16.66 -48.96 -13.07
CA ALA A 338 -17.03 -49.76 -14.24
C ALA A 338 -15.81 -50.55 -14.70
#